data_AF-A0AAU7S634-F1
#
_entry.id   AF-A0AAU7S634-F1
#
_cell.length_a   1.000
_cell.length_b   1.000
_cell.length_c   1.000
_cell.angle_alpha   90.00
_cell.angle_beta   90.00
_cell.angle_gamma   90.00
#
_symmetry.space_group_name_H-M   'P 1'
#
loop_
_entity.id
_entity.type
_entity.pdbx_description
1 polymer ?
#
loop_
_entity_poly.entity_id
_entity_poly.type
_entity_poly.pdbx_seq_one_letter_code
_entity_poly.pdbx_strand_id
1 'polypeptide(L)'
;MTILEDVNEILFTKWDPIGVRGVAPADEYMSIAVEIIELCGDEADPSQIAKFLAEKRTQDMMIEMDKSTDARAAKEIAAVINARKVQ
;
A
#
# COMPACT_ATOMS: atom_id res chain seq x y z
N MET A 1 10.72 11.45 7.26
CA MET A 1 10.00 10.41 6.50
C MET A 1 9.09 11.08 5.49
N THR A 2 9.31 10.79 4.22
CA THR A 2 8.51 11.23 3.09
C THR A 2 7.20 10.45 3.04
N ILE A 3 6.20 10.96 2.31
CA ILE A 3 4.94 10.24 2.06
C ILE A 3 5.19 8.85 1.43
N LEU A 4 6.22 8.76 0.58
CA LEU A 4 6.63 7.52 -0.06
C LEU A 4 7.16 6.50 0.96
N GLU A 5 8.04 6.92 1.86
CA GLU A 5 8.57 6.07 2.92
C GLU A 5 7.47 5.59 3.88
N ASP A 6 6.53 6.47 4.24
CA ASP A 6 5.40 6.11 5.11
C ASP A 6 4.49 5.05 4.46
N VAL A 7 4.16 5.22 3.18
CA VAL A 7 3.32 4.26 2.44
C VAL A 7 4.04 2.92 2.32
N ASN A 8 5.32 2.93 1.98
CA ASN A 8 6.13 1.72 1.91
C ASN A 8 6.20 0.99 3.27
N GLU A 9 6.35 1.72 4.38
CA GLU A 9 6.33 1.13 5.72
C GLU A 9 5.00 0.44 6.02
N ILE A 10 3.86 1.04 5.64
CA ILE A 10 2.55 0.41 5.81
C ILE A 10 2.45 -0.87 4.98
N LEU A 11 2.91 -0.84 3.72
CA LEU A 11 2.93 -2.03 2.86
C LEU A 11 3.78 -3.14 3.49
N PHE A 12 4.99 -2.82 3.95
CA PHE A 12 5.93 -3.78 4.54
C PHE A 12 5.47 -4.34 5.89
N THR A 13 4.77 -3.56 6.70
CA THR A 13 4.41 -3.98 8.06
C THR A 13 3.00 -4.54 8.20
N LYS A 14 2.07 -4.17 7.30
CA LYS A 14 0.64 -4.46 7.43
C LYS A 14 0.02 -5.16 6.23
N TRP A 15 0.56 -4.98 5.03
CA TRP A 15 0.03 -5.64 3.84
C TRP A 15 0.78 -6.94 3.53
N ASP A 16 2.12 -6.87 3.47
CA ASP A 16 3.11 -7.95 3.27
C ASP A 16 2.52 -9.30 2.81
N PRO A 17 1.97 -9.36 1.58
CA PRO A 17 1.25 -10.54 1.09
C PRO A 17 2.14 -11.78 0.93
N ILE A 18 3.46 -11.57 0.80
CA ILE A 18 4.44 -12.63 0.53
C ILE A 18 5.35 -12.91 1.73
N GLY A 19 5.15 -12.25 2.86
CA GLY A 19 5.86 -12.52 4.11
C GLY A 19 7.35 -12.17 4.06
N VAL A 20 7.72 -11.12 3.32
CA VAL A 20 9.14 -10.70 3.21
C VAL A 20 9.63 -9.96 4.46
N ARG A 21 8.74 -9.57 5.37
CA ARG A 21 9.12 -8.93 6.62
C ARG A 21 10.03 -9.83 7.45
N GLY A 22 11.24 -9.35 7.69
CA GLY A 22 12.28 -10.08 8.44
C GLY A 22 13.15 -11.01 7.57
N VAL A 23 12.89 -11.04 6.26
CA VAL A 23 13.67 -11.81 5.27
C VAL A 23 14.32 -10.88 4.24
N ALA A 24 13.62 -9.82 3.83
CA ALA A 24 14.08 -8.83 2.87
C ALA A 24 14.22 -7.43 3.50
N PRO A 25 14.96 -6.53 2.83
CA PRO A 25 14.98 -5.10 3.15
C PRO A 25 13.58 -4.46 3.14
N ALA A 26 13.42 -3.37 3.89
CA ALA A 26 12.12 -2.73 4.07
C ALA A 26 11.62 -1.98 2.82
N ASP A 27 12.45 -1.79 1.79
CA ASP A 27 12.12 -1.09 0.54
C ASP A 27 11.53 -1.99 -0.55
N GLU A 28 11.24 -3.26 -0.24
CA GLU A 28 10.67 -4.23 -1.19
C GLU A 28 9.37 -3.74 -1.85
N TYR A 29 8.61 -2.90 -1.15
CA TYR A 29 7.33 -2.38 -1.63
C TYR A 29 7.40 -0.95 -2.16
N MET A 30 8.60 -0.42 -2.40
CA MET A 30 8.78 0.98 -2.80
C MET A 30 8.15 1.28 -4.16
N SER A 31 8.23 0.34 -5.11
CA SER A 31 7.57 0.47 -6.43
C SER A 31 6.06 0.57 -6.30
N ILE A 32 5.46 -0.30 -5.47
CA ILE A 32 4.02 -0.30 -5.19
C ILE A 32 3.61 0.98 -4.46
N ALA A 33 4.45 1.50 -3.56
CA ALA A 33 4.20 2.77 -2.87
C ALA A 33 4.17 3.97 -3.84
N VAL A 34 5.08 4.00 -4.82
CA VAL A 34 5.07 5.02 -5.89
C VAL A 34 3.77 4.94 -6.69
N GLU A 35 3.41 3.75 -7.17
CA GLU A 35 2.18 3.54 -7.96
C GLU A 35 0.92 3.98 -7.20
N ILE A 36 0.85 3.72 -5.88
CA ILE A 36 -0.26 4.18 -5.03
C ILE A 36 -0.32 5.70 -4.95
N ILE A 37 0.82 6.37 -4.78
CA ILE A 37 0.86 7.84 -4.67
C ILE A 37 0.41 8.48 -5.98
N GLU A 38 0.84 7.93 -7.11
CA GLU A 38 0.42 8.35 -8.45
C GLU A 38 -1.08 8.09 -8.69
N LEU A 39 -1.59 6.96 -8.20
CA LEU A 39 -3.00 6.58 -8.30
C LEU A 39 -3.94 7.55 -7.56
N CYS A 40 -3.49 8.10 -6.42
CA CYS A 40 -4.34 8.86 -5.49
C CYS A 40 -4.53 10.34 -5.83
N GLY A 41 -4.03 10.86 -6.96
CA GLY A 41 -4.33 12.22 -7.43
C GLY A 41 -4.19 13.30 -6.34
N ASP A 42 -5.24 14.09 -6.09
CA ASP A 42 -5.30 15.07 -4.99
C ASP A 42 -5.85 14.49 -3.67
N GLU A 43 -6.76 13.51 -3.73
CA GLU A 43 -7.40 12.86 -2.58
C GLU A 43 -7.35 11.35 -2.73
N ALA A 44 -6.82 10.67 -1.71
CA ALA A 44 -6.74 9.22 -1.67
C ALA A 44 -8.07 8.59 -1.23
N ASP A 45 -8.70 7.82 -2.13
CA ASP A 45 -9.83 6.94 -1.81
C ASP A 45 -9.32 5.55 -1.35
N PRO A 46 -9.60 5.14 -0.09
CA PRO A 46 -9.20 3.82 0.40
C PRO A 46 -9.82 2.66 -0.38
N SER A 47 -10.98 2.85 -1.02
CA SER A 47 -11.61 1.80 -1.84
C SER A 47 -10.82 1.54 -3.12
N GLN A 48 -10.32 2.62 -3.74
CA GLN A 48 -9.47 2.56 -4.92
C GLN A 48 -8.12 1.89 -4.60
N ILE A 49 -7.50 2.28 -3.48
CA ILE A 49 -6.24 1.65 -3.02
C ILE A 49 -6.46 0.17 -2.70
N ALA A 50 -7.54 -0.20 -2.01
CA ALA A 50 -7.82 -1.59 -1.66
C ALA A 50 -7.99 -2.47 -2.91
N LYS A 51 -8.66 -1.95 -3.94
CA LYS A 51 -8.80 -2.63 -5.23
C LYS A 51 -7.43 -2.84 -5.90
N PHE A 52 -6.61 -1.80 -5.93
CA PHE A 52 -5.25 -1.88 -6.49
C PHE A 52 -4.39 -2.92 -5.77
N LEU A 53 -4.41 -2.94 -4.42
CA LEU A 53 -3.68 -3.94 -3.63
C LEU A 53 -4.17 -5.37 -3.92
N ALA A 54 -5.48 -5.56 -4.05
CA ALA A 54 -6.04 -6.86 -4.41
C ALA A 54 -5.62 -7.31 -5.82
N GLU A 55 -5.51 -6.38 -6.77
CA GLU A 55 -5.01 -6.64 -8.13
C GLU A 55 -3.52 -7.03 -8.09
N LYS A 56 -2.66 -6.29 -7.39
CA LYS A 56 -1.25 -6.65 -7.18
C LYS A 56 -1.08 -8.05 -6.59
N ARG A 57 -1.86 -8.35 -5.56
CA ARG A 57 -1.85 -9.66 -4.88
C ARG A 57 -2.26 -10.79 -5.83
N THR A 58 -3.33 -10.62 -6.57
CA THR A 58 -3.94 -11.72 -7.34
C THR A 58 -3.39 -11.86 -8.76
N GLN A 59 -2.98 -10.77 -9.39
CA GLN A 59 -2.54 -10.74 -10.78
C GLN A 59 -1.02 -10.72 -10.91
N ASP A 60 -0.32 -9.89 -10.12
CA ASP A 60 1.14 -9.76 -10.22
C ASP A 60 1.83 -10.83 -9.38
N MET A 61 1.35 -11.08 -8.16
CA MET A 61 1.93 -12.05 -7.23
C MET A 61 1.33 -13.46 -7.34
N MET A 62 0.19 -13.61 -8.05
CA MET A 62 -0.50 -14.88 -8.27
C MET A 62 -0.85 -15.64 -6.98
N ILE A 63 -1.22 -14.92 -5.90
CA ILE A 63 -1.63 -15.51 -4.63
C ILE A 63 -3.11 -15.25 -4.31
N GLU A 64 -3.62 -15.97 -3.30
CA GLU A 64 -5.01 -15.85 -2.87
C GLU A 64 -5.34 -14.44 -2.36
N MET A 65 -6.55 -13.99 -2.69
CA MET A 65 -7.09 -12.71 -2.27
C MET A 65 -7.30 -12.64 -0.75
N ASP A 66 -6.89 -11.54 -0.13
CA ASP A 66 -7.21 -11.22 1.27
C ASP A 66 -7.79 -9.81 1.36
N LYS A 67 -9.10 -9.74 1.14
CA LYS A 67 -9.85 -8.48 1.19
C LYS A 67 -9.72 -7.75 2.53
N SER A 68 -9.53 -8.48 3.63
CA SER A 68 -9.46 -7.86 4.96
C SER A 68 -8.14 -7.11 5.14
N THR A 69 -7.04 -7.77 4.78
CA THR A 69 -5.70 -7.19 4.85
C THR A 69 -5.53 -6.05 3.83
N ASP A 70 -5.99 -6.25 2.59
CA ASP A 70 -5.94 -5.22 1.55
C ASP A 70 -6.74 -3.96 1.97
N ALA A 71 -7.96 -4.13 2.49
CA ALA A 71 -8.79 -3.01 2.94
C ALA A 71 -8.22 -2.31 4.17
N ARG A 72 -7.55 -3.04 5.08
CA ARG A 72 -6.93 -2.44 6.26
C ARG A 72 -5.74 -1.57 5.86
N ALA A 73 -4.82 -2.10 5.06
CA ALA A 73 -3.67 -1.36 4.57
C ALA A 73 -4.11 -0.11 3.78
N ALA A 74 -5.10 -0.27 2.90
CA ALA A 74 -5.62 0.83 2.09
C ALA A 74 -6.19 2.00 2.91
N LYS A 75 -6.93 1.71 3.99
CA LYS A 75 -7.46 2.74 4.89
C LYS A 75 -6.36 3.57 5.54
N GLU A 76 -5.30 2.92 5.96
CA GLU A 76 -4.18 3.60 6.62
C GLU A 76 -3.36 4.41 5.63
N ILE A 77 -3.08 3.86 4.45
CA ILE A 77 -2.41 4.56 3.35
C ILE A 77 -3.18 5.82 2.96
N ALA A 78 -4.50 5.70 2.77
CA ALA A 78 -5.34 6.85 2.43
C ALA A 78 -5.27 7.95 3.51
N ALA A 79 -5.35 7.57 4.79
CA ALA A 79 -5.25 8.50 5.90
C ALA A 79 -3.90 9.24 5.91
N VAL A 80 -2.78 8.53 5.67
CA VAL A 80 -1.44 9.15 5.59
C VAL A 80 -1.34 10.12 4.42
N ILE A 81 -1.79 9.69 3.23
CA ILE A 81 -1.72 10.52 2.03
C ILE A 81 -2.54 11.81 2.22
N ASN A 82 -3.77 11.68 2.72
CA ASN A 82 -4.66 12.81 2.91
C ASN A 82 -4.17 13.76 4.01
N ALA A 83 -3.60 13.24 5.10
CA ALA A 83 -3.05 14.08 6.17
C ALA A 83 -1.87 14.95 5.72
N ARG A 84 -1.07 14.46 4.76
CA ARG A 84 0.12 15.14 4.24
C ARG A 84 -0.17 16.14 3.12
N LYS A 85 -1.28 15.98 2.40
CA LYS A 85 -1.70 16.89 1.31
C LYS A 85 -2.54 18.09 1.77
N VAL A 86 -3.02 18.07 3.01
CA VAL A 86 -3.77 19.18 3.64
C VAL A 86 -2.83 20.21 4.30
N GLN A 87 -1.52 19.95 4.33
CA GLN A 87 -0.47 20.85 4.83
C GLN A 87 0.20 21.65 3.71
#